data_AF-A0A3D1R2S3-F1
#
_entry.id   AF-A0A3D1R2S3-F1
#
_cell.length_a   1.000
_cell.length_b   1.000
_cell.length_c   1.000
_cell.angle_alpha   90.00
_cell.angle_beta   90.00
_cell.angle_gamma   90.00
#
_symmetry.space_group_name_H-M   'P 1'
#
loop_
_entity.id
_entity.type
_entity.pdbx_description
1 polymer ?
#
loop_
_entity_poly.entity_id
_entity_poly.type
_entity_poly.pdbx_seq_one_letter_code
_entity_poly.pdbx_strand_id
1 'polypeptide(L)'
;SETEQKRLYFALAQAMTFARPELVLARVLPAEKLEAVFQAALLTGVPGFRPTADPRAVEAEYRVIERLGPQFKAALARLGREYARNASPDDVRSFVEGAELTANRAATLLCADIEVAKAALSGESGSRVPLRSRVRDLLLFCLSPEFAELRSAIGVKIEIRLPGATGR
;
A
#
# COMPACT_ATOMS: atom_id res chain seq x y z
N SER A 1 25.13 -12.05 9.63
CA SER A 1 25.18 -12.89 8.41
C SER A 1 24.51 -12.16 7.25
N GLU A 2 24.81 -12.53 6.00
CA GLU A 2 24.20 -11.91 4.81
C GLU A 2 22.65 -12.03 4.82
N THR A 3 22.13 -13.18 5.26
CA THR A 3 20.70 -13.44 5.38
C THR A 3 20.01 -12.49 6.38
N GLU A 4 20.64 -12.22 7.52
CA GLU A 4 20.09 -11.28 8.51
C GLU A 4 20.04 -9.84 7.98
N GLN A 5 21.05 -9.44 7.20
CA GLN A 5 21.07 -8.13 6.54
C GLN A 5 19.92 -7.99 5.54
N LYS A 6 19.67 -9.02 4.71
CA LYS A 6 18.53 -9.04 3.77
C LYS A 6 17.18 -8.99 4.49
N ARG A 7 17.03 -9.68 5.63
CA ARG A 7 15.83 -9.60 6.47
C ARG A 7 15.62 -8.20 7.04
N LEU A 8 16.69 -7.55 7.50
CA LEU A 8 16.62 -6.17 7.97
C LEU A 8 16.19 -5.22 6.84
N TYR A 9 16.74 -5.37 5.64
CA TYR A 9 16.35 -4.57 4.47
C TYR A 9 14.89 -4.76 4.10
N PHE A 10 14.38 -5.99 4.13
CA PHE A 10 12.95 -6.26 3.91
C PHE A 10 12.09 -5.48 4.92
N ALA A 11 12.36 -5.64 6.22
CA ALA A 11 11.60 -5.00 7.28
C ALA A 11 11.65 -3.46 7.19
N LEU A 12 12.84 -2.90 6.92
CA LEU A 12 13.03 -1.46 6.80
C LEU A 12 12.25 -0.89 5.60
N ALA A 13 12.35 -1.50 4.43
CA ALA A 13 11.64 -1.05 3.25
C ALA A 13 10.12 -1.13 3.42
N GLN A 14 9.62 -2.19 4.06
CA GLN A 14 8.19 -2.31 4.34
C GLN A 14 7.72 -1.21 5.31
N ALA A 15 8.48 -0.97 6.39
CA ALA A 15 8.17 0.08 7.37
C ALA A 15 8.21 1.47 6.73
N MET A 16 9.22 1.77 5.91
CA MET A 16 9.34 3.05 5.20
C MET A 16 8.22 3.24 4.17
N THR A 17 7.78 2.16 3.51
CA THR A 17 6.66 2.23 2.56
C THR A 17 5.37 2.57 3.29
N PHE A 18 5.09 1.94 4.44
CA PHE A 18 3.93 2.28 5.25
C PHE A 18 4.04 3.64 5.95
N ALA A 19 5.24 4.19 6.13
CA ALA A 19 5.42 5.55 6.66
C ALA A 19 5.01 6.64 5.64
N ARG A 20 4.79 6.28 4.38
CA ARG A 20 4.30 7.21 3.35
C ARG A 20 2.90 7.73 3.73
N PRO A 21 2.63 9.05 3.65
CA PRO A 21 1.35 9.62 4.03
C PRO A 21 0.13 8.97 3.35
N GLU A 22 0.30 8.54 2.10
CA GLU A 22 -0.72 7.88 1.31
C GLU A 22 -1.03 6.44 1.76
N LEU A 23 -0.14 5.77 2.50
CA LEU A 23 -0.31 4.36 2.93
C LEU A 23 -0.43 4.20 4.45
N VAL A 24 -0.05 5.20 5.23
CA VAL A 24 0.03 5.08 6.70
C VAL A 24 -1.31 4.70 7.33
N LEU A 25 -2.42 5.22 6.80
CA LEU A 25 -3.76 4.92 7.32
C LEU A 25 -4.11 3.43 7.15
N ALA A 26 -3.69 2.79 6.06
CA ALA A 26 -3.88 1.35 5.85
C ALA A 26 -3.11 0.50 6.87
N ARG A 27 -2.00 1.03 7.42
CA ARG A 27 -1.18 0.33 8.41
C ARG A 27 -1.68 0.49 9.83
N VAL A 28 -2.11 1.70 10.19
CA VAL A 28 -2.40 2.06 11.60
C VAL A 28 -3.88 1.88 11.98
N LEU A 29 -4.80 1.86 11.00
CA LEU A 29 -6.23 1.74 11.27
C LEU A 29 -6.76 0.31 10.99
N PRO A 30 -7.62 -0.22 11.87
CA PRO A 30 -8.48 -1.37 11.54
C PRO A 30 -9.34 -1.09 10.31
N ALA A 31 -9.79 -2.14 9.62
CA ALA A 31 -10.55 -2.02 8.37
C ALA A 31 -11.84 -1.22 8.57
N GLU A 32 -12.55 -1.52 9.66
CA GLU A 32 -13.83 -0.93 10.03
C GLU A 32 -13.69 0.55 10.32
N LYS A 33 -12.56 0.93 10.97
CA LYS A 33 -12.26 2.32 11.26
C LYS A 33 -11.84 3.08 10.00
N LEU A 34 -11.06 2.46 9.12
CA LEU A 34 -10.68 3.06 7.85
C LEU A 34 -11.91 3.31 6.97
N GLU A 35 -12.84 2.36 6.91
CA GLU A 35 -14.13 2.51 6.23
C GLU A 35 -14.91 3.71 6.79
N ALA A 36 -15.00 3.83 8.12
CA ALA A 36 -15.67 4.95 8.76
C ALA A 36 -15.02 6.31 8.41
N VAL A 37 -13.67 6.38 8.35
CA VAL A 37 -12.94 7.59 7.94
C VAL A 37 -13.27 7.97 6.50
N PHE A 38 -13.27 7.02 5.56
CA PHE A 38 -13.58 7.28 4.15
C PHE A 38 -15.03 7.76 3.97
N GLN A 39 -15.98 7.11 4.64
CA GLN A 39 -17.39 7.47 4.59
C GLN A 39 -17.67 8.83 5.27
N ALA A 40 -16.97 9.16 6.35
CA ALA A 40 -17.01 10.48 6.96
C ALA A 40 -16.47 11.57 6.04
N ALA A 41 -15.38 11.29 5.30
CA ALA A 41 -14.86 12.23 4.31
C ALA A 41 -15.86 12.48 3.16
N LEU A 42 -16.57 11.44 2.70
CA LEU A 42 -17.62 11.58 1.69
C LEU A 42 -18.76 12.51 2.13
N LEU A 43 -19.17 12.45 3.41
CA LEU A 43 -20.22 13.32 3.95
C LEU A 43 -19.88 14.82 3.84
N THR A 44 -18.59 15.19 3.80
CA THR A 44 -18.18 16.59 3.60
C THR A 44 -18.48 17.13 2.20
N GLY A 45 -18.50 16.24 1.20
CA GLY A 45 -18.56 16.60 -0.21
C GLY A 45 -19.88 16.29 -0.88
N VAL A 46 -20.60 15.28 -0.39
CA VAL A 46 -21.75 14.67 -1.06
C VAL A 46 -22.98 14.77 -0.14
N PRO A 47 -23.76 15.86 -0.25
CA PRO A 47 -25.01 16.01 0.51
C PRO A 47 -25.95 14.84 0.22
N GLY A 48 -26.34 14.09 1.24
CA GLY A 48 -27.23 12.93 1.11
C GLY A 48 -26.53 11.58 0.90
N PHE A 49 -25.20 11.53 0.95
CA PHE A 49 -24.49 10.24 1.07
C PHE A 49 -25.01 9.48 2.30
N ARG A 50 -25.33 8.19 2.11
CA ARG A 50 -25.83 7.31 3.16
C ARG A 50 -24.72 6.33 3.56
N PRO A 51 -24.07 6.55 4.71
CA PRO A 51 -23.04 5.63 5.20
C PRO A 51 -23.60 4.22 5.41
N THR A 52 -22.80 3.21 5.08
CA THR A 52 -23.07 1.79 5.32
C THR A 52 -22.24 1.22 6.47
N ALA A 53 -21.15 1.91 6.84
CA ALA A 53 -20.37 1.58 8.04
C ALA A 53 -21.15 1.92 9.32
N ASP A 54 -20.63 1.50 10.48
CA ASP A 54 -21.23 1.81 11.78
C ASP A 54 -21.48 3.33 11.91
N PRO A 55 -22.74 3.79 12.03
CA PRO A 55 -23.06 5.21 12.11
C PRO A 55 -22.34 5.94 13.25
N ARG A 56 -22.08 5.26 14.37
CA ARG A 56 -21.37 5.87 15.51
C ARG A 56 -19.90 6.11 15.18
N ALA A 57 -19.26 5.18 14.48
CA ALA A 57 -17.88 5.32 14.04
C ALA A 57 -17.76 6.43 12.99
N VAL A 58 -18.67 6.48 12.01
CA VAL A 58 -18.69 7.51 10.96
C VAL A 58 -18.88 8.90 11.58
N GLU A 59 -19.84 9.07 12.49
CA GLU A 59 -20.07 10.33 13.19
C GLU A 59 -18.85 10.78 14.02
N ALA A 60 -18.15 9.85 14.67
CA ALA A 60 -16.94 10.15 15.43
C ALA A 60 -15.83 10.69 14.52
N GLU A 61 -15.58 10.05 13.37
CA GLU A 61 -14.58 10.51 12.40
C GLU A 61 -15.00 11.82 11.70
N TYR A 62 -16.30 12.00 11.43
CA TYR A 62 -16.82 13.25 10.89
C TYR A 62 -16.53 14.44 11.81
N ARG A 63 -16.66 14.26 13.13
CA ARG A 63 -16.29 15.30 14.12
C ARG A 63 -14.79 15.61 14.14
N VAL A 64 -13.94 14.65 13.82
CA VAL A 64 -12.49 14.90 13.67
C VAL A 64 -12.25 15.75 12.42
N ILE A 65 -12.90 15.41 11.31
CA ILE A 65 -12.82 16.14 10.05
C ILE A 65 -13.33 17.58 10.21
N GLU A 66 -14.39 17.80 10.98
CA GLU A 66 -14.95 19.14 11.22
C GLU A 66 -13.98 20.10 11.92
N ARG A 67 -13.01 19.57 12.69
CA ARG A 67 -11.95 20.34 13.35
C ARG A 67 -10.80 20.73 12.41
N LEU A 68 -10.77 20.18 11.19
CA LEU A 68 -9.75 20.54 10.21
C LEU A 68 -9.94 21.99 9.73
N GLY A 69 -8.82 22.59 9.32
CA GLY A 69 -8.83 23.92 8.70
C GLY A 69 -9.73 23.98 7.45
N PRO A 70 -10.36 25.14 7.16
CA PRO A 70 -11.32 25.27 6.06
C PRO A 70 -10.78 24.79 4.70
N GLN A 71 -9.49 25.02 4.44
CA GLN A 71 -8.82 24.58 3.20
C GLN A 71 -8.81 23.06 3.05
N PHE A 72 -8.63 22.32 4.14
CA PHE A 72 -8.62 20.85 4.12
C PHE A 72 -10.02 20.29 3.96
N LYS A 73 -11.02 20.90 4.61
CA LYS A 73 -12.43 20.53 4.43
C LYS A 73 -12.89 20.75 2.99
N ALA A 74 -12.54 21.89 2.39
CA ALA A 74 -12.84 22.17 0.98
C ALA A 74 -12.16 21.17 0.03
N ALA A 75 -10.90 20.80 0.30
CA ALA A 75 -10.18 19.79 -0.47
C ALA A 75 -10.84 18.40 -0.36
N LEU A 76 -11.18 17.96 0.85
CA LEU A 76 -11.90 16.70 1.10
C LEU A 76 -13.26 16.69 0.42
N ALA A 77 -14.02 17.79 0.50
CA ALA A 77 -15.32 17.91 -0.14
C ALA A 77 -15.22 17.78 -1.67
N ARG A 78 -14.18 18.39 -2.28
CA ARG A 78 -13.92 18.26 -3.72
C ARG A 78 -13.56 16.82 -4.09
N LEU A 79 -12.60 16.21 -3.39
CA LEU A 79 -12.17 14.84 -3.64
C LEU A 79 -13.31 13.84 -3.42
N GLY A 80 -14.13 14.03 -2.38
CA GLY A 80 -15.29 13.19 -2.10
C GLY A 80 -16.33 13.22 -3.23
N ARG A 81 -16.61 14.40 -3.81
CA ARG A 81 -17.48 14.50 -5.01
C ARG A 81 -16.87 13.82 -6.23
N GLU A 82 -15.56 13.94 -6.43
CA GLU A 82 -14.87 13.30 -7.55
C GLU A 82 -14.92 11.78 -7.43
N TYR A 83 -14.62 11.26 -6.24
CA TYR A 83 -14.62 9.83 -5.93
C TYR A 83 -16.03 9.22 -5.98
N ALA A 84 -17.05 9.89 -5.44
CA ALA A 84 -18.42 9.36 -5.38
C ALA A 84 -19.03 9.00 -6.73
N ARG A 85 -18.52 9.55 -7.85
CA ARG A 85 -18.98 9.20 -9.20
C ARG A 85 -18.63 7.78 -9.61
N ASN A 86 -17.54 7.23 -9.07
CA ASN A 86 -16.99 5.93 -9.45
C ASN A 86 -16.76 5.00 -8.23
N ALA A 87 -17.33 5.35 -7.07
CA ALA A 87 -17.09 4.62 -5.83
C ALA A 87 -17.65 3.19 -5.89
N SER A 88 -16.87 2.25 -5.39
CA SER A 88 -17.21 0.84 -5.23
C SER A 88 -17.22 0.45 -3.74
N PRO A 89 -18.13 -0.43 -3.31
CA PRO A 89 -18.11 -0.98 -1.94
C PRO A 89 -16.80 -1.70 -1.58
N ASP A 90 -16.01 -2.09 -2.58
CA ASP A 90 -14.76 -2.81 -2.39
C ASP A 90 -13.53 -1.90 -2.28
N ASP A 91 -13.66 -0.59 -2.50
CA ASP A 91 -12.52 0.32 -2.68
C ASP A 91 -11.60 0.40 -1.46
N VAL A 92 -12.16 0.43 -0.24
CA VAL A 92 -11.34 0.46 0.98
C VAL A 92 -10.58 -0.85 1.17
N ARG A 93 -11.22 -1.99 0.87
CA ARG A 93 -10.55 -3.30 0.88
C ARG A 93 -9.42 -3.31 -0.15
N SER A 94 -9.71 -2.92 -1.39
CA SER A 94 -8.73 -2.87 -2.48
C SER A 94 -7.58 -1.91 -2.18
N PHE A 95 -7.84 -0.77 -1.54
CA PHE A 95 -6.81 0.15 -1.10
C PHE A 95 -5.88 -0.48 -0.06
N VAL A 96 -6.41 -1.15 0.97
CA VAL A 96 -5.57 -1.77 2.00
C VAL A 96 -4.77 -2.94 1.44
N GLU A 97 -5.41 -3.81 0.65
CA GLU A 97 -4.71 -4.92 -0.01
C GLU A 97 -3.62 -4.39 -0.95
N GLY A 98 -3.92 -3.35 -1.73
CA GLY A 98 -2.95 -2.69 -2.61
C GLY A 98 -1.79 -2.04 -1.86
N ALA A 99 -2.04 -1.40 -0.71
CA ALA A 99 -1.01 -0.86 0.17
C ALA A 99 -0.07 -1.96 0.68
N GLU A 100 -0.63 -3.09 1.09
CA GLU A 100 0.13 -4.24 1.56
C GLU A 100 1.00 -4.85 0.44
N LEU A 101 0.42 -5.09 -0.74
CA LEU A 101 1.18 -5.60 -1.88
C LEU A 101 2.29 -4.63 -2.32
N THR A 102 2.02 -3.32 -2.31
CA THR A 102 3.03 -2.29 -2.61
C THR A 102 4.20 -2.35 -1.63
N ALA A 103 3.91 -2.44 -0.33
CA ALA A 103 4.94 -2.56 0.70
C ALA A 103 5.78 -3.83 0.54
N ASN A 104 5.16 -4.96 0.19
CA ASN A 104 5.85 -6.22 -0.04
C ASN A 104 6.76 -6.16 -1.28
N ARG A 105 6.31 -5.52 -2.36
CA ARG A 105 7.11 -5.32 -3.58
C ARG A 105 8.31 -4.43 -3.32
N ALA A 106 8.12 -3.30 -2.63
CA ALA A 106 9.22 -2.42 -2.22
C ALA A 106 10.24 -3.13 -1.31
N ALA A 107 9.74 -3.93 -0.37
CA ALA A 107 10.59 -4.74 0.51
C ALA A 107 11.40 -5.80 -0.25
N THR A 108 10.77 -6.47 -1.21
CA THR A 108 11.42 -7.47 -2.08
C THR A 108 12.45 -6.84 -3.00
N LEU A 109 12.17 -5.65 -3.53
CA LEU A 109 13.12 -4.87 -4.34
C LEU A 109 14.40 -4.57 -3.56
N LEU A 110 14.30 -4.16 -2.30
CA LEU A 110 15.46 -3.79 -1.49
C LEU A 110 16.22 -5.02 -0.94
N CYS A 111 15.52 -6.06 -0.50
CA CYS A 111 16.19 -7.27 0.00
C CYS A 111 16.81 -8.11 -1.12
N ALA A 112 16.33 -7.94 -2.37
CA ALA A 112 16.83 -8.58 -3.59
C ALA A 112 16.94 -10.12 -3.52
N ASP A 113 16.09 -10.75 -2.71
CA ASP A 113 16.13 -12.19 -2.43
C ASP A 113 14.71 -12.70 -2.15
N ILE A 114 14.18 -13.50 -3.10
CA ILE A 114 12.77 -13.94 -3.07
C ILE A 114 12.50 -14.94 -1.96
N GLU A 115 13.48 -15.76 -1.56
CA GLU A 115 13.31 -16.73 -0.48
C GLU A 115 13.29 -16.01 0.87
N VAL A 116 14.12 -14.98 1.05
CA VAL A 116 14.06 -14.12 2.24
C VAL A 116 12.71 -13.38 2.29
N ALA A 117 12.24 -12.83 1.18
CA ALA A 117 10.94 -12.14 1.12
C ALA A 117 9.79 -13.10 1.46
N LYS A 118 9.75 -14.29 0.86
CA LYS A 118 8.74 -15.31 1.14
C LYS A 118 8.76 -15.78 2.60
N ALA A 119 9.95 -15.96 3.17
CA ALA A 119 10.09 -16.31 4.59
C ALA A 119 9.56 -15.18 5.50
N ALA A 120 9.85 -13.92 5.18
CA ALA A 120 9.31 -12.77 5.91
C ALA A 120 7.78 -12.72 5.85
N LEU A 121 7.19 -12.84 4.64
CA LEU A 121 5.73 -12.85 4.47
C LEU A 121 5.04 -14.00 5.21
N SER A 122 5.71 -15.15 5.31
CA SER A 122 5.19 -16.33 6.02
C SER A 122 5.20 -16.15 7.54
N GLY A 123 6.13 -15.35 8.06
CA GLY A 123 6.22 -15.01 9.48
C GLY A 123 5.33 -13.83 9.89
N GLU A 124 4.77 -13.09 8.95
CA GLU A 124 3.86 -11.98 9.23
C GLU A 124 2.50 -12.47 9.73
N SER A 125 2.00 -11.79 10.77
CA SER A 125 0.65 -11.96 11.30
C SER A 125 -0.20 -10.73 10.99
N GLY A 126 -1.52 -10.92 10.86
CA GLY A 126 -2.47 -9.82 10.66
C GLY A 126 -2.56 -9.27 9.23
N SER A 127 -1.88 -9.90 8.27
CA SER A 127 -2.06 -9.64 6.83
C SER A 127 -3.52 -9.89 6.41
N ARG A 128 -4.07 -9.02 5.58
CA ARG A 128 -5.43 -9.18 5.04
C ARG A 128 -5.44 -9.94 3.72
N VAL A 129 -4.29 -10.00 3.05
CA VAL A 129 -4.12 -10.73 1.79
C VAL A 129 -3.59 -12.14 2.08
N PRO A 130 -4.26 -13.21 1.60
CA PRO A 130 -3.77 -14.57 1.80
C PRO A 130 -2.32 -14.74 1.34
N LEU A 131 -1.49 -15.45 2.13
CA LEU A 131 -0.06 -15.65 1.85
C LEU A 131 0.20 -16.12 0.41
N ARG A 132 -0.61 -17.06 -0.09
CA ARG A 132 -0.51 -17.56 -1.47
C ARG A 132 -0.68 -16.45 -2.50
N SER A 133 -1.62 -15.53 -2.29
CA SER A 133 -1.86 -14.39 -3.17
C SER A 133 -0.70 -13.41 -3.14
N ARG A 134 -0.14 -13.13 -1.95
CA ARG A 134 1.05 -12.26 -1.79
C ARG A 134 2.29 -12.82 -2.46
N VAL A 135 2.55 -14.13 -2.30
CA VAL A 135 3.69 -14.80 -2.95
C VAL A 135 3.52 -14.80 -4.47
N ARG A 136 2.32 -15.08 -4.98
CA ARG A 136 2.04 -15.01 -6.42
C ARG A 136 2.27 -13.59 -6.96
N ASP A 137 1.80 -12.57 -6.25
CA ASP A 137 2.00 -11.17 -6.61
C ASP A 137 3.48 -10.80 -6.71
N LEU A 138 4.28 -11.17 -5.69
CA LEU A 138 5.73 -10.92 -5.69
C LEU A 138 6.45 -11.61 -6.85
N LEU A 139 6.09 -12.85 -7.17
CA LEU A 139 6.69 -13.55 -8.31
C LEU A 139 6.39 -12.85 -9.63
N LEU A 140 5.15 -12.41 -9.83
CA LEU A 140 4.77 -11.65 -11.02
C LEU A 140 5.51 -10.32 -11.09
N PHE A 141 5.64 -9.62 -9.96
CA PHE A 141 6.39 -8.37 -9.88
C PHE A 141 7.88 -8.58 -10.21
N CYS A 142 8.55 -9.57 -9.62
CA CYS A 142 9.96 -9.85 -9.89
C CYS A 142 10.26 -10.21 -11.35
N LEU A 143 9.26 -10.69 -12.09
CA LEU A 143 9.35 -11.02 -13.52
C LEU A 143 8.92 -9.86 -14.43
N SER A 144 8.49 -8.74 -13.86
CA SER A 144 7.94 -7.62 -14.62
C SER A 144 9.03 -6.65 -15.12
N PRO A 145 8.79 -5.95 -16.25
CA PRO A 145 9.69 -4.88 -16.71
C PRO A 145 9.92 -3.80 -15.65
N GLU A 146 8.87 -3.46 -14.89
CA GLU A 146 8.92 -2.44 -13.85
C GLU A 146 9.92 -2.79 -12.74
N PHE A 147 10.07 -4.07 -12.39
CA PHE A 147 11.09 -4.49 -11.42
C PHE A 147 12.51 -4.27 -11.95
N ALA A 148 12.76 -4.57 -13.23
CA ALA A 148 14.05 -4.32 -13.86
C ALA A 148 14.38 -2.81 -13.93
N GLU A 149 13.39 -1.98 -14.27
CA GLU A 149 13.52 -0.52 -14.28
C GLU A 149 13.84 0.03 -12.88
N LEU A 150 13.09 -0.40 -11.87
CA LEU A 150 13.30 0.01 -10.48
C LEU A 150 14.69 -0.39 -9.99
N ARG A 151 15.13 -1.63 -10.25
CA ARG A 151 16.50 -2.07 -9.90
C ARG A 151 17.58 -1.23 -10.59
N SER A 152 17.34 -0.78 -11.82
CA SER A 152 18.23 0.14 -12.50
C SER A 152 18.26 1.52 -11.83
N ALA A 153 17.09 2.05 -11.46
CA ALA A 153 16.97 3.35 -10.81
C ALA A 153 17.65 3.40 -9.44
N ILE A 154 17.62 2.30 -8.68
CA ILE A 154 18.28 2.19 -7.37
C ILE A 154 19.71 1.63 -7.44
N GLY A 155 20.29 1.48 -8.64
CA GLY A 155 21.69 1.12 -8.82
C GLY A 155 22.05 -0.35 -8.55
N VAL A 156 21.07 -1.26 -8.50
CA VAL A 156 21.25 -2.71 -8.29
C VAL A 156 20.93 -3.52 -9.56
N LYS A 157 21.14 -2.90 -10.72
CA LYS A 157 21.04 -3.57 -12.02
C LYS A 157 22.08 -4.69 -12.12
N ILE A 158 21.65 -5.88 -12.54
CA ILE A 158 22.56 -6.98 -12.86
C ILE A 158 22.90 -6.88 -14.35
N GLU A 159 24.16 -6.59 -14.67
CA GLU A 159 24.67 -6.73 -16.03
C GLU A 159 25.14 -8.16 -16.26
N ILE A 160 24.36 -8.93 -17.01
CA ILE A 160 24.80 -10.25 -17.44
C ILE A 160 25.74 -10.04 -18.63
N ARG A 161 27.05 -10.05 -18.37
CA ARG A 161 28.05 -10.19 -19.44
C ARG A 161 28.04 -11.63 -19.91
N LEU A 162 27.35 -11.88 -21.02
CA LEU A 162 27.41 -13.18 -21.66
C LEU A 162 28.83 -13.39 -22.21
N PRO A 163 29.49 -14.52 -21.89
CA PRO A 163 30.80 -14.83 -22.45
C PRO A 163 30.68 -14.96 -23.97
N GLY A 164 31.35 -14.06 -24.70
CA GLY A 164 31.32 -13.99 -26.17
C GLY A 164 30.86 -12.64 -26.75
N ALA A 165 30.36 -11.70 -25.93
CA ALA A 165 30.04 -10.34 -26.39
C ALA A 165 31.31 -9.46 -26.45
N THR A 166 32.27 -9.87 -27.29
CA THR A 166 33.34 -8.99 -27.80
C THR A 166 32.97 -8.54 -29.21
N GLY A 167 32.72 -7.24 -29.37
CA GLY A 167 32.90 -6.52 -30.63
C GLY A 167 31.67 -6.39 -31.55
N ARG A 168 31.10 -5.18 -31.64
CA ARG A 168 31.50 -4.17 -32.63
C ARG A 168 31.34 -2.78 -32.03
#